data_AF-A0A929YLY3-F1
#
_entry.id   AF-A0A929YLY3-F1
#
_cell.length_a   1.000
_cell.length_b   1.000
_cell.length_c   1.000
_cell.angle_alpha   90.00
_cell.angle_beta   90.00
_cell.angle_gamma   90.00
#
_symmetry.space_group_name_H-M   'P 1'
#
loop_
_entity.id
_entity.type
_entity.pdbx_description
1 polymer ?
#
loop_
_entity_poly.entity_id
_entity_poly.type
_entity_poly.pdbx_seq_one_letter_code
_entity_poly.pdbx_strand_id
1 'polypeptide(L)'
;MLTSCSKTGTKNVDKLNNEIKNSSTQFSLTTEEINVLKKSYSEFTDSDKELFNKILEKYNKFKNESSNDNAFEAKILEKLQEIENFYEKKYINFKNESSIDVKVEEKLLDQNKKLALNKMDLTNENYLIKLTEKGKFIYSVDNKIILEEVMKENDKPRYVRIKILDNSNVEFNGDIIGIIFKDNIKYNTFKNLPSGIYDIDKDINGGTYRISNTTKDTKIKVMNKNNEITVLKLEDYNEVKLDTGMKLIISSVDYITLEKID
;
A
#
# COMPACT_ATOMS: atom_id res chain seq x y z
N MET A 1 -27.51 50.36 13.12
CA MET A 1 -26.48 49.86 14.05
C MET A 1 -26.47 48.33 13.98
N LEU A 2 -25.25 47.76 14.02
CA LEU A 2 -24.87 46.35 14.22
C LEU A 2 -25.65 45.70 15.40
N THR A 3 -25.77 44.38 15.61
CA THR A 3 -24.82 43.24 15.50
C THR A 3 -25.53 41.92 15.82
N SER A 4 -25.14 40.83 15.11
CA SER A 4 -24.83 39.44 15.57
C SER A 4 -25.84 38.63 16.43
N CYS A 5 -25.93 37.29 16.43
CA CYS A 5 -25.09 36.20 15.92
C CYS A 5 -25.96 34.91 15.90
N SER A 6 -26.17 34.29 14.74
CA SER A 6 -26.78 32.96 14.64
C SER A 6 -25.75 31.89 15.00
N LYS A 7 -25.90 31.23 16.16
CA LYS A 7 -25.13 30.04 16.54
C LYS A 7 -25.57 28.84 15.70
N THR A 8 -25.00 28.69 14.51
CA THR A 8 -24.89 27.39 13.82
C THR A 8 -23.77 26.61 14.46
N GLY A 9 -24.10 25.66 15.34
CA GLY A 9 -23.07 24.88 16.02
C GLY A 9 -23.62 23.78 16.93
N THR A 10 -24.37 22.83 16.38
CA THR A 10 -24.59 21.46 16.93
C THR A 10 -25.54 20.68 16.00
N LYS A 11 -25.05 20.26 14.83
CA LYS A 11 -25.84 19.41 13.91
C LYS A 11 -25.11 18.21 13.30
N ASN A 12 -23.92 17.85 13.77
CA ASN A 12 -23.08 16.85 13.09
C ASN A 12 -22.71 15.58 13.88
N VAL A 13 -23.19 15.39 15.12
CA VAL A 13 -22.91 14.14 15.88
C VAL A 13 -24.16 13.26 15.98
N ASP A 14 -25.31 13.84 16.29
CA ASP A 14 -26.55 13.07 16.48
C ASP A 14 -27.12 12.50 15.17
N LYS A 15 -26.87 13.19 14.04
CA LYS A 15 -27.28 12.69 12.72
C LYS A 15 -26.46 11.48 12.29
N LEU A 16 -25.15 11.49 12.57
CA LEU A 16 -24.24 10.39 12.32
C LEU A 16 -24.58 9.17 13.20
N ASN A 17 -24.89 9.41 14.48
CA ASN A 17 -25.29 8.35 15.42
C ASN A 17 -26.63 7.70 15.05
N ASN A 18 -27.57 8.46 14.47
CA ASN A 18 -28.86 7.92 14.04
C ASN A 18 -28.78 7.17 12.71
N GLU A 19 -27.87 7.54 11.81
CA GLU A 19 -27.59 6.75 10.58
C GLU A 19 -26.88 5.42 10.92
N ILE A 20 -25.99 5.41 11.92
CA ILE A 20 -25.29 4.19 12.39
C ILE A 20 -26.21 3.25 13.19
N LYS A 21 -27.21 3.78 13.92
CA LYS A 21 -28.10 2.97 14.79
C LYS A 21 -29.15 2.13 14.07
N ASN A 22 -29.43 2.39 12.79
CA ASN A 22 -30.55 1.76 12.08
C ASN A 22 -30.16 0.64 11.10
N SER A 23 -28.89 0.20 11.08
CA SER A 23 -28.52 -1.06 10.39
C SER A 23 -28.18 -2.13 11.43
N SER A 24 -28.93 -3.21 11.42
CA SER A 24 -28.87 -4.30 12.38
C SER A 24 -27.66 -5.20 12.14
N THR A 25 -26.48 -4.79 12.63
CA THR A 25 -25.40 -5.58 13.27
C THR A 25 -24.25 -4.61 13.61
N GLN A 26 -23.98 -4.46 14.91
CA GLN A 26 -23.29 -3.33 15.55
C GLN A 26 -21.85 -3.09 15.08
N PHE A 27 -21.67 -2.11 14.19
CA PHE A 27 -20.41 -1.38 14.13
C PHE A 27 -20.59 -0.02 14.80
N SER A 28 -20.03 0.13 15.99
CA SER A 28 -20.02 1.41 16.71
C SER A 28 -18.62 1.68 17.25
N LEU A 29 -18.09 2.84 16.91
CA LEU A 29 -16.90 3.37 17.55
C LEU A 29 -17.28 4.06 18.85
N THR A 30 -16.42 3.91 19.85
CA THR A 30 -16.48 4.70 21.09
C THR A 30 -16.14 6.15 20.80
N THR A 31 -16.49 7.05 21.73
CA THR A 31 -16.12 8.47 21.63
C THR A 31 -14.61 8.67 21.53
N GLU A 32 -13.82 7.87 22.25
CA GLU A 32 -12.35 7.90 22.21
C GLU A 32 -11.82 7.53 20.82
N GLU A 33 -12.35 6.47 20.23
CA GLU A 33 -11.96 6.03 18.87
C GLU A 33 -12.33 7.07 17.80
N ILE A 34 -13.50 7.69 17.92
CA ILE A 34 -13.91 8.80 17.04
C ILE A 34 -12.98 10.00 17.20
N ASN A 35 -12.52 10.29 18.42
CA ASN A 35 -11.62 11.40 18.69
C ASN A 35 -10.22 11.14 18.08
N VAL A 36 -9.72 9.91 18.15
CA VAL A 36 -8.45 9.52 17.49
C VAL A 36 -8.53 9.72 15.98
N LEU A 37 -9.63 9.33 15.33
CA LEU A 37 -9.80 9.56 13.88
C LEU A 37 -9.85 11.04 13.49
N LYS A 38 -10.27 11.93 14.41
CA LYS A 38 -10.30 13.38 14.19
C LYS A 38 -8.98 14.08 14.48
N LYS A 39 -8.13 13.48 15.32
CA LYS A 39 -6.85 14.06 15.75
C LYS A 39 -5.82 14.03 14.63
N SER A 40 -4.96 15.03 14.53
CA SER A 40 -3.85 15.01 13.55
C SER A 40 -2.87 13.89 13.90
N TYR A 41 -2.36 13.15 12.91
CA TYR A 41 -1.36 12.10 13.16
C TYR A 41 -0.07 12.68 13.78
N SER A 42 0.28 13.93 13.45
CA SER A 42 1.43 14.62 14.06
C SER A 42 1.32 14.77 15.59
N GLU A 43 0.12 14.60 16.13
CA GLU A 43 -0.18 14.73 17.56
C GLU A 43 -0.41 13.36 18.23
N PHE A 44 -0.33 12.26 17.49
CA PHE A 44 -0.58 10.91 18.03
C PHE A 44 0.43 10.57 19.12
N THR A 45 -0.10 10.16 20.26
CA THR A 45 0.63 9.47 21.33
C THR A 45 0.71 7.97 21.01
N ASP A 46 1.56 7.23 21.72
CA ASP A 46 1.60 5.77 21.54
C ASP A 46 0.25 5.11 21.89
N SER A 47 -0.49 5.65 22.86
CA SER A 47 -1.87 5.23 23.16
C SER A 47 -2.83 5.51 21.99
N ASP A 48 -2.66 6.59 21.25
CA ASP A 48 -3.51 6.88 20.08
C ASP A 48 -3.25 5.88 18.95
N LYS A 49 -1.98 5.47 18.76
CA LYS A 49 -1.61 4.43 17.77
C LYS A 49 -2.22 3.08 18.14
N GLU A 50 -2.12 2.67 19.41
CA GLU A 50 -2.77 1.45 19.90
C GLU A 50 -4.29 1.48 19.69
N LEU A 51 -4.92 2.64 19.94
CA LEU A 51 -6.36 2.78 19.72
C LEU A 51 -6.70 2.73 18.24
N PHE A 52 -5.89 3.34 17.37
CA PHE A 52 -6.07 3.25 15.92
C PHE A 52 -5.96 1.80 15.42
N ASN A 53 -5.05 0.99 15.96
CA ASN A 53 -4.96 -0.45 15.66
C ASN A 53 -6.24 -1.20 16.04
N LYS A 54 -6.84 -0.90 17.21
CA LYS A 54 -8.14 -1.46 17.60
C LYS A 54 -9.28 -1.04 16.66
N ILE A 55 -9.26 0.19 16.16
CA ILE A 55 -10.24 0.68 15.17
C ILE A 55 -10.13 -0.13 13.88
N LEU A 56 -8.91 -0.42 13.43
CA LEU A 56 -8.65 -1.22 12.24
C LEU A 56 -9.11 -2.67 12.40
N GLU A 57 -8.87 -3.30 13.55
CA GLU A 57 -9.39 -4.64 13.85
C GLU A 57 -10.92 -4.67 13.79
N LYS A 58 -11.59 -3.69 14.40
CA LYS A 58 -13.06 -3.57 14.36
C LYS A 58 -13.56 -3.37 12.92
N TYR A 59 -12.88 -2.56 12.13
CA TYR A 59 -13.19 -2.37 10.71
C TYR A 59 -13.10 -3.68 9.93
N ASN A 60 -12.00 -4.42 10.10
CA ASN A 60 -11.79 -5.69 9.41
C ASN A 60 -12.86 -6.71 9.78
N LYS A 61 -13.26 -6.78 11.06
CA LYS A 61 -14.36 -7.65 11.49
C LYS A 61 -15.67 -7.27 10.80
N PHE A 62 -16.00 -5.99 10.78
CA PHE A 62 -17.21 -5.47 10.16
C PHE A 62 -17.29 -5.70 8.64
N LYS A 63 -16.19 -5.48 7.91
CA LYS A 63 -16.12 -5.72 6.47
C LYS A 63 -16.37 -7.19 6.11
N ASN A 64 -15.82 -8.11 6.91
CA ASN A 64 -16.02 -9.55 6.73
C ASN A 64 -17.47 -10.01 7.01
N GLU A 65 -18.22 -9.25 7.81
CA GLU A 65 -19.60 -9.56 8.21
C GLU A 65 -20.66 -8.96 7.24
N SER A 66 -20.26 -8.54 6.04
CA SER A 66 -21.13 -8.08 4.93
C SER A 66 -21.67 -6.64 5.03
N SER A 67 -20.84 -5.69 5.46
CA SER A 67 -21.20 -4.27 5.36
C SER A 67 -20.22 -3.46 4.50
N ASN A 68 -20.79 -2.69 3.57
CA ASN A 68 -20.07 -1.74 2.71
C ASN A 68 -20.23 -0.31 3.26
N ASP A 69 -19.82 -0.05 4.52
CA ASP A 69 -19.79 1.33 5.03
C ASP A 69 -18.60 2.10 4.42
N ASN A 70 -18.83 2.62 3.24
CA ASN A 70 -17.87 3.41 2.47
C ASN A 70 -17.44 4.68 3.22
N ALA A 71 -18.28 5.24 4.10
CA ALA A 71 -17.95 6.46 4.83
C ALA A 71 -16.95 6.21 5.95
N PHE A 72 -17.03 5.05 6.60
CA PHE A 72 -16.06 4.65 7.60
C PHE A 72 -14.71 4.22 7.00
N GLU A 73 -14.73 3.44 5.91
CA GLU A 73 -13.51 3.09 5.15
C GLU A 73 -12.76 4.36 4.69
N ALA A 74 -13.49 5.36 4.17
CA ALA A 74 -12.90 6.62 3.72
C ALA A 74 -12.14 7.35 4.85
N LYS A 75 -12.66 7.36 6.09
CA LYS A 75 -11.99 8.01 7.23
C LYS A 75 -10.70 7.29 7.63
N ILE A 76 -10.69 5.96 7.57
CA ILE A 76 -9.47 5.18 7.83
C ILE A 76 -8.43 5.50 6.76
N LEU A 77 -8.82 5.48 5.49
CA LEU A 77 -7.91 5.79 4.37
C LEU A 77 -7.36 7.21 4.46
N GLU A 78 -8.18 8.20 4.82
CA GLU A 78 -7.75 9.58 5.05
C GLU A 78 -6.69 9.67 6.16
N LYS A 79 -6.89 8.95 7.28
CA LYS A 79 -5.90 8.90 8.37
C LYS A 79 -4.59 8.24 7.94
N LEU A 80 -4.66 7.14 7.17
CA LEU A 80 -3.48 6.45 6.63
C LEU A 80 -2.72 7.30 5.59
N GLN A 81 -3.42 8.16 4.85
CA GLN A 81 -2.80 9.15 3.97
C GLN A 81 -2.08 10.23 4.78
N GLU A 82 -2.70 10.72 5.85
CA GLU A 82 -2.10 11.71 6.73
C GLU A 82 -0.83 11.19 7.41
N ILE A 83 -0.86 9.94 7.88
CA ILE A 83 0.32 9.23 8.42
C ILE A 83 1.47 9.27 7.42
N GLU A 84 1.19 8.97 6.16
CA GLU A 84 2.20 9.01 5.10
C GLU A 84 2.72 10.42 4.82
N ASN A 85 1.82 11.39 4.64
CA ASN A 85 2.20 12.79 4.39
C ASN A 85 3.06 13.35 5.54
N PHE A 86 2.83 12.91 6.77
CA PHE A 86 3.66 13.27 7.93
C PHE A 86 5.11 12.82 7.76
N TYR A 87 5.36 11.65 7.17
CA TYR A 87 6.71 11.18 6.85
C TYR A 87 7.33 11.87 5.61
N GLU A 88 6.58 12.68 4.86
CA GLU A 88 6.84 12.97 3.45
C GLU A 88 7.64 14.25 3.12
N LYS A 89 8.54 14.73 3.98
CA LYS A 89 9.43 15.85 3.59
C LYS A 89 10.69 15.43 2.80
N LYS A 90 10.91 14.12 2.55
CA LYS A 90 12.13 13.60 1.87
C LYS A 90 11.94 12.32 1.03
N TYR A 91 10.72 11.85 0.78
CA TYR A 91 10.48 10.50 0.20
C TYR A 91 9.58 10.53 -1.03
N ILE A 92 9.68 9.48 -1.85
CA ILE A 92 8.85 9.25 -3.03
C ILE A 92 7.50 8.68 -2.60
N ASN A 93 6.41 9.35 -2.99
CA ASN A 93 5.05 8.86 -2.80
C ASN A 93 4.52 8.23 -4.09
N PHE A 94 4.54 6.90 -4.14
CA PHE A 94 4.07 6.16 -5.32
C PHE A 94 2.56 6.27 -5.57
N LYS A 95 1.75 6.56 -4.56
CA LYS A 95 0.32 6.85 -4.75
C LYS A 95 0.11 8.17 -5.48
N ASN A 96 0.87 9.22 -5.11
CA ASN A 96 0.84 10.51 -5.80
C ASN A 96 1.31 10.35 -7.25
N GLU A 97 2.42 9.65 -7.48
CA GLU A 97 2.93 9.37 -8.83
C GLU A 97 1.93 8.56 -9.67
N SER A 98 1.24 7.58 -9.07
CA SER A 98 0.19 6.80 -9.74
C SER A 98 -1.07 7.61 -10.06
N SER A 99 -1.25 8.77 -9.42
CA SER A 99 -2.45 9.60 -9.53
C SER A 99 -2.28 10.91 -10.29
N ILE A 100 -1.09 11.18 -10.84
CA ILE A 100 -0.79 12.41 -11.59
C ILE A 100 -1.82 12.66 -12.69
N ASP A 101 -2.15 11.63 -13.48
CA ASP A 101 -3.00 11.75 -14.66
C ASP A 101 -4.40 11.11 -14.49
N VAL A 102 -4.61 10.36 -13.40
CA VAL A 102 -5.83 9.55 -13.19
C VAL A 102 -6.19 9.51 -11.72
N LYS A 103 -7.47 9.69 -11.38
CA LYS A 103 -7.93 9.43 -10.01
C LYS A 103 -7.77 7.94 -9.70
N VAL A 104 -6.92 7.63 -8.73
CA VAL A 104 -6.62 6.26 -8.35
C VAL A 104 -7.71 5.73 -7.41
N GLU A 105 -8.22 4.55 -7.74
CA GLU A 105 -9.06 3.76 -6.87
C GLU A 105 -8.18 3.04 -5.85
N GLU A 106 -8.53 3.15 -4.57
CA GLU A 106 -7.82 2.51 -3.46
C GLU A 106 -8.77 1.71 -2.59
N LYS A 107 -8.27 0.61 -2.02
CA LYS A 107 -9.06 -0.31 -1.20
C LYS A 107 -8.21 -0.84 -0.04
N LEU A 108 -8.76 -0.85 1.16
CA LEU A 108 -8.11 -1.52 2.28
C LEU A 108 -8.23 -3.03 2.12
N LEU A 109 -7.11 -3.75 2.25
CA LEU A 109 -7.04 -5.20 2.18
C LEU A 109 -7.29 -5.81 3.56
N ASP A 110 -7.94 -6.98 3.56
CA ASP A 110 -8.17 -7.71 4.79
C ASP A 110 -6.85 -8.22 5.38
N GLN A 111 -6.61 -7.91 6.65
CA GLN A 111 -5.40 -8.28 7.38
C GLN A 111 -5.49 -9.72 7.91
N ASN A 112 -4.34 -10.32 8.26
CA ASN A 112 -4.25 -11.65 8.86
C ASN A 112 -4.94 -12.76 8.04
N LYS A 113 -4.95 -12.61 6.72
CA LYS A 113 -5.56 -13.53 5.77
C LYS A 113 -4.71 -13.64 4.51
N LYS A 114 -4.87 -14.80 3.86
CA LYS A 114 -4.45 -15.00 2.46
C LYS A 114 -5.61 -14.60 1.54
N LEU A 115 -5.35 -13.67 0.64
CA LEU A 115 -6.30 -13.14 -0.32
C LEU A 115 -5.91 -13.59 -1.73
N ALA A 116 -6.87 -14.22 -2.41
CA ALA A 116 -6.74 -14.54 -3.83
C ALA A 116 -7.08 -13.28 -4.65
N LEU A 117 -6.09 -12.75 -5.37
CA LEU A 117 -6.20 -11.46 -6.05
C LEU A 117 -7.21 -11.50 -7.20
N ASN A 118 -7.35 -12.64 -7.89
CA ASN A 118 -8.32 -12.84 -8.95
C ASN A 118 -9.79 -12.86 -8.48
N LYS A 119 -10.03 -13.03 -7.18
CA LYS A 119 -11.38 -12.96 -6.59
C LYS A 119 -11.76 -11.56 -6.15
N MET A 120 -10.83 -10.62 -6.21
CA MET A 120 -11.09 -9.22 -5.91
C MET A 120 -11.68 -8.54 -7.14
N ASP A 121 -12.58 -7.58 -6.91
CA ASP A 121 -13.09 -6.69 -7.96
C ASP A 121 -11.99 -5.68 -8.36
N LEU A 122 -11.04 -6.15 -9.17
CA LEU A 122 -9.87 -5.41 -9.65
C LEU A 122 -9.85 -5.48 -11.18
N THR A 123 -9.64 -4.34 -11.83
CA THR A 123 -9.79 -4.19 -13.29
C THR A 123 -8.47 -3.94 -14.01
N ASN A 124 -7.34 -3.91 -13.31
CA ASN A 124 -6.01 -3.63 -13.88
C ASN A 124 -5.09 -4.85 -13.75
N GLU A 125 -4.06 -4.95 -14.57
CA GLU A 125 -3.05 -6.01 -14.45
C GLU A 125 -2.07 -5.72 -13.32
N ASN A 126 -1.76 -4.43 -13.10
CA ASN A 126 -0.74 -3.99 -12.15
C ASN A 126 -1.35 -3.14 -11.03
N TYR A 127 -0.90 -3.41 -9.81
CA TYR A 127 -1.31 -2.69 -8.61
C TYR A 127 -0.11 -2.46 -7.70
N LEU A 128 -0.21 -1.40 -6.90
CA LEU A 128 0.66 -1.14 -5.78
C LEU A 128 -0.08 -1.44 -4.49
N ILE A 129 0.63 -2.03 -3.54
CA ILE A 129 0.18 -2.20 -2.17
C ILE A 129 1.08 -1.34 -1.28
N LYS A 130 0.48 -0.37 -0.60
CA LYS A 130 1.11 0.36 0.50
C LYS A 130 1.00 -0.49 1.76
N LEU A 131 2.15 -0.82 2.34
CA LEU A 131 2.31 -1.57 3.57
C LEU A 131 2.64 -0.61 4.71
N THR A 132 1.89 -0.70 5.79
CA THR A 132 2.16 0.01 7.05
C THR A 132 2.06 -0.96 8.22
N GLU A 133 2.52 -0.51 9.40
CA GLU A 133 2.57 -1.32 10.64
C GLU A 133 3.50 -2.54 10.57
N LYS A 134 3.75 -3.15 11.74
CA LYS A 134 4.66 -4.28 11.88
C LYS A 134 4.03 -5.57 11.37
N GLY A 135 4.82 -6.40 10.69
CA GLY A 135 4.39 -7.72 10.26
C GLY A 135 5.10 -8.17 9.00
N LYS A 136 4.55 -9.19 8.36
CA LYS A 136 5.10 -9.81 7.17
C LYS A 136 4.07 -9.87 6.06
N PHE A 137 4.44 -9.32 4.91
CA PHE A 137 3.69 -9.39 3.67
C PHE A 137 4.34 -10.43 2.75
N ILE A 138 3.51 -11.24 2.08
CA ILE A 138 3.96 -12.23 1.10
C ILE A 138 3.13 -12.05 -0.16
N TYR A 139 3.80 -11.99 -1.31
CA TYR A 139 3.19 -12.12 -2.62
C TYR A 139 3.62 -13.44 -3.27
N SER A 140 2.65 -14.24 -3.70
CA SER A 140 2.87 -15.57 -4.26
C SER A 140 2.07 -15.81 -5.53
N VAL A 141 2.61 -16.65 -6.41
CA VAL A 141 1.98 -17.09 -7.66
C VAL A 141 2.17 -18.60 -7.75
N ASP A 142 1.10 -19.36 -8.03
CA ASP A 142 1.13 -20.83 -8.05
C ASP A 142 1.70 -21.43 -6.75
N ASN A 143 1.35 -20.83 -5.61
CA ASN A 143 1.86 -21.14 -4.27
C ASN A 143 3.39 -21.00 -4.10
N LYS A 144 4.10 -20.43 -5.07
CA LYS A 144 5.51 -20.06 -4.93
C LYS A 144 5.62 -18.62 -4.46
N ILE A 145 6.40 -18.40 -3.42
CA ILE A 145 6.70 -17.05 -2.93
C ILE A 145 7.53 -16.33 -3.99
N ILE A 146 6.99 -15.26 -4.54
CA ILE A 146 7.69 -14.38 -5.48
C ILE A 146 8.45 -13.32 -4.71
N LEU A 147 7.78 -12.72 -3.72
CA LEU A 147 8.30 -11.60 -2.95
C LEU A 147 7.78 -11.64 -1.51
N GLU A 148 8.64 -11.17 -0.60
CA GLU A 148 8.34 -11.05 0.82
C GLU A 148 8.86 -9.68 1.32
N GLU A 149 8.04 -9.02 2.14
CA GLU A 149 8.43 -7.83 2.89
C GLU A 149 8.20 -8.05 4.37
N VAL A 150 9.17 -7.65 5.19
CA VAL A 150 9.06 -7.65 6.64
C VAL A 150 9.15 -6.19 7.11
N MET A 151 8.12 -5.78 7.84
CA MET A 151 7.95 -4.45 8.42
C MET A 151 8.13 -4.54 9.93
N LYS A 152 8.94 -3.65 10.50
CA LYS A 152 9.12 -3.48 11.94
C LYS A 152 8.22 -2.39 12.47
N GLU A 153 8.14 -2.32 13.80
CA GLU A 153 7.39 -1.27 14.47
C GLU A 153 7.98 0.11 14.15
N ASN A 154 7.11 1.06 13.80
CA ASN A 154 7.47 2.41 13.32
C ASN A 154 8.30 2.43 12.02
N ASP A 155 8.38 1.33 11.27
CA ASP A 155 8.88 1.40 9.89
C ASP A 155 8.00 2.35 9.07
N LYS A 156 8.63 3.07 8.16
CA LYS A 156 7.92 3.94 7.21
C LYS A 156 7.04 3.10 6.30
N PRO A 157 5.97 3.68 5.73
CA PRO A 157 5.20 3.00 4.70
C PRO A 157 6.11 2.49 3.58
N ARG A 158 5.94 1.22 3.19
CA ARG A 158 6.65 0.61 2.06
C ARG A 158 5.67 0.29 0.95
N TYR A 159 6.10 0.48 -0.28
CA TYR A 159 5.29 0.15 -1.45
C TYR A 159 5.75 -1.15 -2.07
N VAL A 160 4.80 -1.96 -2.50
CA VAL A 160 5.05 -3.21 -3.21
C VAL A 160 4.20 -3.28 -4.46
N ARG A 161 4.84 -3.39 -5.62
CA ARG A 161 4.18 -3.61 -6.90
C ARG A 161 3.88 -5.10 -7.10
N ILE A 162 2.64 -5.41 -7.39
CA ILE A 162 2.15 -6.76 -7.64
C ILE A 162 1.44 -6.85 -8.99
N LYS A 163 1.28 -8.09 -9.48
CA LYS A 163 0.50 -8.41 -10.67
C LYS A 163 -0.72 -9.25 -10.31
N ILE A 164 -1.85 -8.93 -10.93
CA ILE A 164 -3.05 -9.74 -10.82
C ILE A 164 -2.94 -10.87 -11.85
N LEU A 165 -2.88 -12.10 -11.36
CA LEU A 165 -2.82 -13.33 -12.15
C LEU A 165 -3.85 -14.30 -11.56
N ASP A 166 -4.31 -15.27 -12.35
CA ASP A 166 -5.35 -16.22 -11.93
C ASP A 166 -5.00 -16.96 -10.63
N ASN A 167 -3.70 -17.25 -10.40
CA ASN A 167 -3.23 -17.95 -9.21
C ASN A 167 -2.37 -17.07 -8.29
N SER A 168 -2.48 -15.73 -8.40
CA SER A 168 -1.75 -14.83 -7.52
C SER A 168 -2.48 -14.56 -6.21
N ASN A 169 -1.70 -14.52 -5.12
CA ASN A 169 -2.21 -14.32 -3.77
C ASN A 169 -1.31 -13.36 -3.01
N VAL A 170 -1.92 -12.60 -2.11
CA VAL A 170 -1.22 -11.85 -1.06
C VAL A 170 -1.57 -12.41 0.30
N GLU A 171 -0.63 -12.37 1.23
CA GLU A 171 -0.82 -12.82 2.59
C GLU A 171 -0.24 -11.78 3.56
N PHE A 172 -1.06 -11.41 4.55
CA PHE A 172 -0.71 -10.48 5.61
C PHE A 172 -0.59 -11.28 6.91
N ASN A 173 0.56 -11.21 7.57
CA ASN A 173 0.83 -11.90 8.82
C ASN A 173 1.27 -10.89 9.90
N GLY A 174 0.52 -10.80 11.00
CA GLY A 174 0.74 -9.83 12.08
C GLY A 174 -0.13 -8.59 11.92
N ASP A 175 0.33 -7.46 12.43
CA ASP A 175 -0.46 -6.21 12.46
C ASP A 175 -0.34 -5.40 11.15
N ILE A 176 0.34 -5.97 10.13
CA ILE A 176 0.63 -5.30 8.86
C ILE A 176 -0.65 -4.99 8.10
N ILE A 177 -0.73 -3.76 7.60
CA ILE A 177 -1.86 -3.21 6.88
C ILE A 177 -1.48 -3.06 5.41
N GLY A 178 -2.34 -3.54 4.51
CA GLY A 178 -2.21 -3.33 3.07
C GLY A 178 -3.30 -2.43 2.51
N ILE A 179 -2.93 -1.37 1.80
CA ILE A 179 -3.86 -0.60 0.95
C ILE A 179 -3.47 -0.86 -0.50
N ILE A 180 -4.36 -1.46 -1.27
CA ILE A 180 -4.14 -1.70 -2.69
C ILE A 180 -4.69 -0.54 -3.52
N PHE A 181 -3.95 -0.13 -4.55
CA PHE A 181 -4.39 0.89 -5.48
C PHE A 181 -3.79 0.71 -6.87
N LYS A 182 -4.47 1.22 -7.89
CA LYS A 182 -4.08 1.04 -9.30
C LYS A 182 -2.68 1.62 -9.54
N ASP A 183 -1.82 0.82 -10.18
CA ASP A 183 -0.52 1.28 -10.63
C ASP A 183 -0.61 1.85 -12.04
N ASN A 184 -0.48 3.18 -12.16
CA ASN A 184 -0.46 3.88 -13.44
C ASN A 184 0.91 4.52 -13.73
N ILE A 185 1.96 4.14 -12.99
CA ILE A 185 3.26 4.80 -13.08
C ILE A 185 3.96 4.42 -14.38
N LYS A 186 4.47 5.42 -15.09
CA LYS A 186 5.33 5.23 -16.26
C LYS A 186 6.79 5.04 -15.81
N TYR A 187 7.15 3.80 -15.46
CA TYR A 187 8.47 3.50 -14.87
C TYR A 187 9.66 3.82 -15.78
N ASN A 188 9.49 3.78 -17.10
CA ASN A 188 10.52 4.20 -18.05
C ASN A 188 10.98 5.67 -17.84
N THR A 189 10.06 6.56 -17.45
CA THR A 189 10.37 7.96 -17.16
C THR A 189 10.63 8.19 -15.69
N PHE A 190 9.86 7.54 -14.81
CA PHE A 190 9.92 7.76 -13.37
C PHE A 190 11.18 7.16 -12.72
N LYS A 191 11.69 6.04 -13.26
CA LYS A 191 12.96 5.36 -12.89
C LYS A 191 13.12 4.88 -11.45
N ASN A 192 12.27 5.30 -10.52
CA ASN A 192 12.25 4.77 -9.16
C ASN A 192 11.27 3.62 -9.07
N LEU A 193 11.75 2.47 -8.63
CA LEU A 193 10.99 1.22 -8.60
C LEU A 193 10.87 0.78 -7.15
N PRO A 194 9.65 0.67 -6.59
CA PRO A 194 9.46 0.04 -5.29
C PRO A 194 9.79 -1.45 -5.38
N SER A 195 9.79 -2.12 -4.22
CA SER A 195 9.72 -3.58 -4.19
C SER A 195 8.61 -4.09 -5.11
N GLY A 196 8.81 -5.21 -5.78
CA GLY A 196 7.81 -5.75 -6.70
C GLY A 196 8.38 -6.57 -7.85
N ILE A 197 7.51 -6.85 -8.82
CA ILE A 197 7.84 -7.55 -10.06
C ILE A 197 7.60 -6.65 -11.27
N TYR A 198 8.53 -6.66 -12.21
CA TYR A 198 8.49 -5.86 -13.44
C TYR A 198 8.82 -6.73 -14.64
N ASP A 199 7.98 -6.71 -15.67
CA ASP A 199 8.23 -7.36 -16.95
C ASP A 199 9.00 -6.42 -17.87
N ILE A 200 10.07 -6.93 -18.46
CA ILE A 200 10.87 -6.19 -19.43
C ILE A 200 10.14 -6.16 -20.79
N ASP A 201 10.14 -4.98 -21.41
CA ASP A 201 9.36 -4.52 -22.57
C ASP A 201 7.84 -4.41 -22.37
N LYS A 202 7.39 -4.47 -21.12
CA LYS A 202 6.01 -4.09 -20.75
C LYS A 202 6.00 -2.97 -19.73
N ASP A 203 6.73 -3.15 -18.63
CA ASP A 203 6.81 -2.19 -17.54
C ASP A 203 8.03 -1.27 -17.67
N ILE A 204 9.15 -1.85 -18.11
CA ILE A 204 10.46 -1.20 -18.29
C ILE A 204 11.00 -1.65 -19.64
N ASN A 205 11.57 -0.76 -20.43
CA ASN A 205 12.18 -1.12 -21.71
C ASN A 205 13.38 -2.06 -21.52
N GLY A 206 13.72 -2.83 -22.55
CA GLY A 206 14.98 -3.58 -22.60
C GLY A 206 16.20 -2.65 -22.69
N GLY A 207 17.32 -3.12 -22.17
CA GLY A 207 18.60 -2.40 -22.20
C GLY A 207 19.55 -2.78 -21.07
N THR A 208 20.59 -1.98 -20.94
CA THR A 208 21.62 -2.12 -19.91
C THR A 208 21.43 -1.04 -18.86
N TYR A 209 21.43 -1.44 -17.59
CA TYR A 209 21.04 -0.57 -16.50
C TYR A 209 22.06 -0.52 -15.37
N ARG A 210 22.16 0.64 -14.74
CA ARG A 210 22.76 0.83 -13.42
C ARG A 210 21.66 0.90 -12.36
N ILE A 211 21.83 0.13 -11.30
CA ILE A 211 20.96 0.12 -10.13
C ILE A 211 21.60 0.91 -9.00
N SER A 212 20.83 1.79 -8.36
CA SER A 212 21.25 2.55 -7.18
C SER A 212 20.13 2.65 -6.14
N ASN A 213 20.39 3.35 -5.02
CA ASN A 213 19.47 3.48 -3.88
C ASN A 213 19.12 2.13 -3.21
N THR A 214 20.07 1.21 -3.19
CA THR A 214 19.95 -0.09 -2.53
C THR A 214 20.52 -0.07 -1.12
N THR A 215 20.04 -0.97 -0.27
CA THR A 215 20.65 -1.26 1.04
C THR A 215 21.34 -2.62 1.00
N LYS A 216 22.06 -2.97 2.07
CA LYS A 216 22.65 -4.31 2.25
C LYS A 216 21.60 -5.43 2.25
N ASP A 217 20.37 -5.11 2.63
CA ASP A 217 19.27 -6.06 2.78
C ASP A 217 18.43 -6.16 1.49
N THR A 218 18.62 -5.24 0.54
CA THR A 218 17.92 -5.20 -0.75
C THR A 218 18.30 -6.42 -1.58
N LYS A 219 17.28 -7.18 -1.99
CA LYS A 219 17.45 -8.38 -2.83
C LYS A 219 16.90 -8.10 -4.22
N ILE A 220 17.73 -8.27 -5.23
CA ILE A 220 17.36 -8.11 -6.63
C ILE A 220 17.58 -9.43 -7.36
N LYS A 221 16.57 -9.85 -8.10
CA LYS A 221 16.60 -11.07 -8.89
C LYS A 221 16.16 -10.77 -10.32
N VAL A 222 16.79 -11.45 -11.27
CA VAL A 222 16.37 -11.46 -12.67
C VAL A 222 15.88 -12.86 -12.99
N MET A 223 14.66 -12.94 -13.52
CA MET A 223 14.10 -14.17 -14.08
C MET A 223 14.21 -14.11 -15.59
N ASN A 224 14.86 -15.09 -16.21
CA ASN A 224 14.99 -15.16 -17.66
C ASN A 224 13.74 -15.77 -18.33
N LYS A 225 13.75 -15.86 -19.66
CA LYS A 225 12.65 -16.42 -20.47
C LYS A 225 12.33 -17.89 -20.16
N ASN A 226 13.29 -18.63 -19.59
CA ASN A 226 13.14 -20.02 -19.20
C ASN A 226 12.68 -20.16 -17.73
N ASN A 227 12.32 -19.05 -17.08
CA ASN A 227 11.98 -18.94 -15.66
C ASN A 227 13.14 -19.30 -14.70
N GLU A 228 14.38 -19.28 -15.18
CA GLU A 228 15.55 -19.45 -14.33
C GLU A 228 15.83 -18.12 -13.61
N ILE A 229 16.14 -18.21 -12.32
CA ILE A 229 16.32 -17.05 -11.45
C ILE A 229 17.80 -16.87 -11.13
N THR A 230 18.31 -15.69 -11.45
CA THR A 230 19.63 -15.22 -11.00
C THR A 230 19.44 -14.19 -9.90
N VAL A 231 20.10 -14.39 -8.75
CA VAL A 231 20.18 -13.37 -7.69
C VAL A 231 21.38 -12.50 -7.99
N LEU A 232 21.15 -11.20 -8.17
CA LEU A 232 22.22 -10.25 -8.43
C LEU A 232 22.97 -9.93 -7.13
N LYS A 233 24.29 -9.78 -7.23
CA LYS A 233 25.14 -9.27 -6.16
C LYS A 233 25.36 -7.77 -6.35
N LEU A 234 25.79 -7.09 -5.29
CA LEU A 234 26.09 -5.65 -5.33
C LEU A 234 27.09 -5.28 -6.42
N GLU A 235 28.06 -6.14 -6.71
CA GLU A 235 29.05 -5.96 -7.78
C GLU A 235 28.42 -5.93 -9.18
N ASP A 236 27.29 -6.62 -9.38
CA ASP A 236 26.57 -6.69 -10.64
C ASP A 236 25.71 -5.43 -10.90
N TYR A 237 25.47 -4.58 -9.89
CA TYR A 237 24.49 -3.48 -9.98
C TYR A 237 24.93 -2.34 -10.91
N ASN A 238 26.21 -2.28 -11.28
CA ASN A 238 26.70 -1.25 -12.20
C ASN A 238 26.33 -1.53 -13.66
N GLU A 239 26.09 -2.79 -14.01
CA GLU A 239 25.80 -3.21 -15.39
C GLU A 239 24.87 -4.43 -15.38
N VAL A 240 23.57 -4.15 -15.30
CA VAL A 240 22.50 -5.16 -15.33
C VAL A 240 21.85 -5.16 -16.69
N LYS A 241 22.06 -6.25 -17.44
CA LYS A 241 21.39 -6.46 -18.72
C LYS A 241 19.99 -7.01 -18.52
N LEU A 242 18.99 -6.30 -19.02
CA LEU A 242 17.57 -6.67 -18.96
C LEU A 242 17.02 -6.78 -20.38
N ASP A 243 16.84 -8.02 -20.85
CA ASP A 243 16.35 -8.30 -22.20
C ASP A 243 14.82 -8.53 -22.22
N THR A 244 14.21 -8.34 -23.39
CA THR A 244 12.80 -8.64 -23.66
C THR A 244 12.36 -9.96 -23.04
N GLY A 245 11.24 -10.00 -22.34
CA GLY A 245 10.70 -11.23 -21.76
C GLY A 245 11.40 -11.74 -20.50
N MET A 246 12.41 -11.01 -20.00
CA MET A 246 12.88 -11.18 -18.62
C MET A 246 11.93 -10.50 -17.63
N LYS A 247 12.12 -10.79 -16.34
CA LYS A 247 11.47 -10.09 -15.24
C LYS A 247 12.50 -9.64 -14.20
N LEU A 248 12.32 -8.43 -13.69
CA LEU A 248 13.07 -7.90 -12.55
C LEU A 248 12.21 -8.05 -11.29
N ILE A 249 12.77 -8.64 -10.23
CA ILE A 249 12.11 -8.82 -8.94
C ILE A 249 12.95 -8.11 -7.87
N ILE A 250 12.35 -7.19 -7.14
CA ILE A 250 13.00 -6.33 -6.13
C ILE A 250 12.31 -6.56 -4.80
N SER A 251 13.05 -6.74 -3.71
CA SER A 251 12.47 -6.86 -2.36
C SER A 251 13.37 -6.26 -1.29
N SER A 252 12.79 -5.99 -0.12
CA SER A 252 13.45 -5.44 1.06
C SER A 252 14.07 -4.06 0.80
N VAL A 253 13.31 -3.17 0.16
CA VAL A 253 13.71 -1.79 -0.13
C VAL A 253 12.49 -0.89 -0.25
N ASP A 254 12.65 0.39 0.05
CA ASP A 254 11.59 1.38 -0.19
C ASP A 254 11.46 1.66 -1.70
N TYR A 255 12.59 1.90 -2.36
CA TYR A 255 12.73 1.91 -3.81
C TYR A 255 14.19 1.76 -4.23
N ILE A 256 14.42 1.29 -5.44
CA ILE A 256 15.69 1.45 -6.16
C ILE A 256 15.53 2.52 -7.24
N THR A 257 16.64 3.03 -7.74
CA THR A 257 16.65 3.80 -8.98
C THR A 257 17.30 2.95 -10.08
N LEU A 258 16.58 2.81 -11.20
CA LEU A 258 16.99 2.04 -12.37
C LEU A 258 17.31 3.00 -13.52
N GLU A 259 18.59 3.20 -13.80
CA GLU A 259 19.07 4.14 -14.80
C GLU A 259 19.62 3.40 -16.02
N LYS A 260 19.09 3.69 -17.21
CA LYS A 260 19.59 3.12 -18.46
C LYS A 260 20.94 3.75 -18.83
N ILE A 261 21.92 2.93 -19.20
CA ILE A 261 23.30 3.36 -19.49
C ILE A 261 23.78 3.07 -20.91
N ASP A 262 22.91 2.51 -21.77
CA ASP A 262 23.14 2.29 -23.22
C ASP A 262 22.21 3.10 -24.13
#